data_AF-R1GAV5-F1
#
_entry.id   AF-R1GAV5-F1
#
_cell.length_a   1.000
_cell.length_b   1.000
_cell.length_c   1.000
_cell.angle_alpha   90.00
_cell.angle_beta   90.00
_cell.angle_gamma   90.00
#
_symmetry.space_group_name_H-M   'P 1'
#
loop_
_entity.id
_entity.type
_entity.pdbx_description
1 polymer ?
#
loop_
_entity_poly.entity_id
_entity_poly.type
_entity_poly.pdbx_seq_one_letter_code
_entity_poly.pdbx_strand_id
1 'polypeptide(L)' 'MFPGRTPAQKSALVRELTDAFVRTCGGKPEGVQVTLVEVGADHWASGGVLYSER' A
#
# COMPACT_ATOMS: atom_id res chain seq x y z
N MET A 1 3.10 3.35 2.65
CA MET A 1 4.09 3.63 1.59
C MET A 1 4.50 5.11 1.64
N PHE A 2 5.60 5.52 1.01
CA PHE A 2 5.90 6.95 0.81
C PHE A 2 5.00 7.56 -0.27
N PRO A 3 4.66 8.87 -0.17
CA PRO A 3 3.89 9.55 -1.20
C PRO A 3 4.58 9.53 -2.57
N GLY A 4 3.82 9.85 -3.61
CA GLY A 4 4.33 10.05 -4.97
C GLY A 4 3.89 9.03 -6.01
N ARG A 5 3.05 8.05 -5.66
CA ARG A 5 2.44 7.14 -6.65
C ARG A 5 1.27 7.84 -7.33
N THR A 6 1.16 7.66 -8.65
CA THR A 6 0.05 8.23 -9.42
C THR A 6 -1.27 7.52 -9.08
N PRO A 7 -2.43 8.16 -9.33
CA PRO A 7 -3.73 7.50 -9.16
C PRO A 7 -3.84 6.18 -9.95
N ALA A 8 -3.27 6.12 -11.16
CA ALA A 8 -3.27 4.91 -11.98
C ALA A 8 -2.45 3.79 -11.34
N GLN A 9 -1.27 4.09 -10.77
CA GLN A 9 -0.45 3.11 -10.06
C GLN A 9 -1.15 2.58 -8.81
N LYS A 10 -1.81 3.46 -8.04
CA LYS A 10 -2.59 3.07 -6.86
C LYS A 10 -3.75 2.16 -7.24
N SER A 11 -4.48 2.48 -8.31
CA SER A 11 -5.57 1.65 -8.81
C SER A 11 -5.10 0.27 -9.26
N ALA A 12 -4.00 0.20 -10.03
CA ALA A 12 -3.42 -1.07 -10.45
C ALA A 12 -2.97 -1.92 -9.25
N LEU A 13 -2.32 -1.31 -8.25
CA LEU A 13 -1.88 -2.01 -7.04
C LEU A 13 -3.06 -2.61 -6.27
N VAL A 14 -4.14 -1.85 -6.06
CA VAL A 14 -5.33 -2.35 -5.35
C VAL A 14 -5.93 -3.56 -6.06
N ARG A 15 -6.03 -3.51 -7.39
CA ARG A 15 -6.53 -4.63 -8.18
C ARG A 15 -5.68 -5.89 -7.98
N GLU A 16 -4.37 -5.76 -8.16
CA GLU A 16 -3.46 -6.91 -8.05
C GLU A 16 -3.45 -7.52 -6.65
N LEU A 17 -3.51 -6.71 -5.59
CA LEU A 17 -3.58 -7.20 -4.21
C LEU A 17 -4.89 -7.97 -3.95
N THR A 18 -6.02 -7.43 -4.42
CA THR A 18 -7.31 -8.12 -4.31
C THR A 18 -7.30 -9.44 -5.07
N ASP A 19 -6.85 -9.43 -6.31
CA ASP A 19 -6.80 -10.65 -7.13
C ASP A 19 -5.84 -11.69 -6.53
N ALA A 20 -4.69 -11.26 -5.99
CA ALA A 20 -3.74 -12.14 -5.31
C ALA A 20 -4.34 -12.78 -4.05
N PHE A 21 -5.08 -12.00 -3.25
CA PHE A 21 -5.77 -12.52 -2.06
C PHE A 21 -6.81 -13.57 -2.44
N VAL A 22 -7.69 -13.27 -3.40
CA VAL A 22 -8.74 -14.20 -3.84
C VAL A 22 -8.14 -15.48 -4.43
N ARG A 23 -7.09 -15.38 -5.25
CA ARG A 23 -6.42 -16.58 -5.80
C ARG A 23 -5.78 -17.46 -4.72
N THR A 24 -5.23 -16.86 -3.68
CA THR A 24 -4.42 -17.59 -2.67
C THR A 24 -5.29 -18.09 -1.50
N CYS A 25 -6.23 -17.27 -1.05
CA CYS A 25 -7.03 -17.48 0.16
C CYS A 25 -8.50 -17.80 -0.14
N GLY A 26 -8.95 -17.68 -1.39
CA GLY A 26 -10.35 -17.82 -1.78
C GLY A 26 -11.21 -16.60 -1.44
N GLY A 27 -12.53 -16.79 -1.42
CA GLY A 27 -13.51 -15.73 -1.20
C GLY A 27 -13.90 -14.98 -2.48
N LYS A 28 -14.61 -13.87 -2.32
CA LYS A 28 -15.01 -13.00 -3.44
C LYS A 28 -14.33 -11.63 -3.33
N PRO A 29 -14.02 -10.96 -4.45
CA PRO A 29 -13.38 -9.64 -4.44
C PRO A 29 -14.11 -8.60 -3.59
N GLU A 30 -15.44 -8.65 -3.51
CA GLU A 30 -16.25 -7.70 -2.73
C GLU A 30 -16.03 -7.81 -1.21
N GLY A 31 -15.49 -8.94 -0.74
CA GLY A 31 -15.09 -9.13 0.65
C GLY A 31 -13.69 -8.62 0.99
N VAL A 32 -12.91 -8.19 -0.01
CA VAL A 32 -11.53 -7.74 0.18
C VAL A 32 -11.48 -6.22 0.20
N GLN A 33 -10.94 -5.66 1.29
CA GLN A 33 -10.74 -4.22 1.44
C GLN A 33 -9.25 -3.91 1.48
N VAL A 34 -8.83 -2.90 0.70
CA VAL A 34 -7.43 -2.47 0.62
C VAL A 34 -7.33 -1.01 1.05
N THR A 35 -6.54 -0.75 2.08
CA THR A 35 -6.24 0.61 2.55
C THR A 35 -4.83 1.01 2.14
N LEU A 36 -4.72 2.06 1.33
CA LEU A 36 -3.43 2.65 0.98
C LEU A 36 -3.11 3.80 1.95
N VAL A 37 -2.10 3.62 2.79
CA VAL A 37 -1.60 4.67 3.70
C VAL A 37 -0.32 5.27 3.12
N GLU A 38 -0.32 6.58 2.93
CA GLU A 38 0.86 7.36 2.56
C GLU A 38 1.38 8.13 3.76
N VAL A 39 2.65 7.94 4.10
CA VAL A 39 3.31 8.62 5.21
C VAL A 39 4.57 9.29 4.65
N GLY A 40 4.76 10.57 4.94
CA GLY A 40 5.95 11.31 4.53
C GLY A 40 7.22 10.74 5.14
N ALA A 41 8.38 10.98 4.50
CA ALA A 41 9.67 10.49 4.99
C ALA A 41 10.07 11.15 6.33
N ASP A 42 9.57 12.35 6.58
CA ASP A 42 9.65 13.13 7.81
C ASP A 42 8.71 12.65 8.93
N HIS A 43 7.77 11.76 8.61
CA HIS A 43 6.80 11.19 9.56
C HIS A 43 6.99 9.68 9.77
N TRP A 44 7.98 9.08 9.12
CA TRP A 44 8.29 7.66 9.23
C TRP A 44 9.74 7.51 9.72
N ALA A 45 9.94 6.75 10.78
CA ALA A 45 11.27 6.41 11.30
C ALA A 45 11.52 4.91 11.36
N SER A 46 12.80 4.53 11.32
CA SER A 46 13.26 3.19 11.69
C SER A 46 14.61 3.29 12.40
N GLY A 47 14.78 2.55 13.50
CA GLY A 47 16.00 2.60 14.31
C GLY A 47 16.27 3.97 14.93
N GLY A 48 15.23 4.75 15.23
CA GLY A 48 15.36 6.09 15.81
C GLY A 48 15.75 7.20 14.83
N VAL A 49 15.81 6.92 13.53
CA VAL A 49 16.17 7.90 12.49
C VAL A 49 15.01 8.07 11.51
N LEU A 50 14.63 9.31 11.21
CA LEU A 50 13.61 9.60 10.20
C LEU A 50 14.10 9.19 8.81
N TYR A 51 13.18 8.75 7.95
CA TYR A 51 13.54 8.41 6.57
C TYR A 51 13.94 9.65 5.75
N SER A 52 13.56 10.86 6.16
CA SER A 52 14.02 12.12 5.58
C SER A 52 15.48 12.47 5.91
N GLU A 53 16.07 11.82 6.92
CA GLU A 53 17.46 12.03 7.36
C GLU A 53 18.42 10.98 6.78
N ARG A 54 17.92 10.11 5.88
CA ARG A 54 18.67 9.03 5.21
C ARG A 54 18.94 9.34 3.75
#